data_AF-A0A520MTV7-F1
#
_entry.id   AF-A0A520MTV7-F1
#
_cell.length_a   1.000
_cell.length_b   1.000
_cell.length_c   1.000
_cell.angle_alpha   90.00
_cell.angle_beta   90.00
_cell.angle_gamma   90.00
#
_symmetry.space_group_name_H-M   'P 1'
#
loop_
_entity.id
_entity.type
_entity.pdbx_description
1 polymer ?
#
loop_
_entity_poly.entity_id
_entity_poly.type
_entity_poly.pdbx_seq_one_letter_code
_entity_poly.pdbx_strand_id
1 'polypeptide(L)' 'MDNAFRMLSDLVSNLTSVIVGILGLGIVGSLAFGDMMGLDVIGNITSLVETLASSGVVGLLVLAVLYSLVNR' A
#
# COMPACT_ATOMS: atom_id res chain seq x y z
N MET A 1 -26.72 -12.61 -10.12
CA MET A 1 -25.26 -12.76 -9.91
C MET A 1 -24.61 -11.42 -9.58
N ASP A 2 -25.11 -10.32 -10.13
CA ASP A 2 -24.63 -8.95 -9.88
C ASP A 2 -24.61 -8.53 -8.40
N ASN A 3 -25.59 -8.95 -7.59
CA ASN A 3 -25.61 -8.62 -6.16
C ASN A 3 -24.52 -9.33 -5.35
N ALA A 4 -24.18 -10.58 -5.71
CA ALA A 4 -23.12 -11.32 -5.03
C ALA A 4 -21.74 -10.71 -5.36
N PHE A 5 -21.52 -10.33 -6.63
CA PHE A 5 -20.31 -9.62 -7.05
C PHE A 5 -20.19 -8.24 -6.38
N ARG A 6 -21.30 -7.49 -6.26
CA ARG A 6 -21.31 -6.21 -5.53
C ARG A 6 -20.99 -6.38 -4.05
N MET A 7 -21.63 -7.32 -3.35
CA MET A 7 -21.30 -7.60 -1.94
C MET A 7 -19.83 -8.00 -1.74
N LEU A 8 -19.27 -8.80 -2.66
CA LEU A 8 -17.85 -9.16 -2.64
C LEU A 8 -16.95 -7.94 -2.85
N SER A 9 -17.25 -7.12 -3.85
CA SER A 9 -16.51 -5.87 -4.12
C SER A 9 -16.54 -4.92 -2.93
N ASP A 10 -17.72 -4.76 -2.30
CA ASP A 10 -17.90 -3.90 -1.14
C ASP A 10 -17.12 -4.44 0.07
N LEU A 11 -17.15 -5.75 0.30
CA LEU A 11 -16.36 -6.37 1.36
C LEU A 11 -14.86 -6.16 1.15
N VAL A 12 -14.35 -6.42 -0.05
CA VAL A 12 -12.93 -6.22 -0.37
C VAL A 12 -12.53 -4.76 -0.20
N SER A 13 -13.33 -3.82 -0.73
CA SER A 13 -13.09 -2.38 -0.58
C SER A 13 -13.02 -1.95 0.89
N ASN A 14 -13.96 -2.40 1.71
CA ASN A 14 -13.97 -2.10 3.15
C ASN A 14 -12.75 -2.69 3.86
N LEU A 15 -12.38 -3.94 3.58
CA LEU A 15 -11.18 -4.55 4.17
C LEU A 15 -9.90 -3.83 3.73
N THR A 16 -9.79 -3.46 2.46
CA THR A 16 -8.67 -2.65 1.95
C THR A 16 -8.60 -1.32 2.68
N SER A 17 -9.73 -0.63 2.87
CA SER A 17 -9.77 0.63 3.62
C SER A 17 -9.27 0.48 5.05
N VAL A 18 -9.63 -0.61 5.74
CA VAL A 18 -9.15 -0.89 7.10
C VAL A 18 -7.64 -1.12 7.10
N ILE A 19 -7.12 -1.92 6.17
CA ILE A 19 -5.67 -2.20 6.07
C ILE A 19 -4.89 -0.92 5.76
N VAL A 20 -5.37 -0.07 4.84
CA VAL A 20 -4.76 1.23 4.53
C VAL A 20 -4.77 2.13 5.76
N GLY A 21 -5.86 2.13 6.54
CA GLY A 21 -5.94 2.85 7.81
C GLY A 21 -4.87 2.37 8.81
N ILE A 22 -4.70 1.05 8.95
CA ILE A 22 -3.68 0.46 9.83
C ILE A 22 -2.27 0.82 9.35
N LEU A 23 -2.00 0.79 8.05
CA LEU A 23 -0.72 1.22 7.49
C LEU A 23 -0.44 2.70 7.81
N GLY A 24 -1.43 3.57 7.66
CA GLY A 24 -1.33 4.98 8.02
C GLY A 24 -1.03 5.19 9.51
N LEU A 25 -1.72 4.45 10.38
CA LEU A 25 -1.44 4.45 11.81
C LEU A 25 -0.03 3.93 12.13
N GLY A 26 0.44 2.92 11.40
CA GLY A 26 1.82 2.42 11.50
C GLY A 26 2.84 3.50 11.17
N ILE A 27 2.67 4.22 10.05
CA ILE A 27 3.58 5.30 9.65
C ILE A 27 3.60 6.43 10.69
N VAL A 28 2.42 6.91 11.11
CA VAL A 28 2.31 8.01 12.09
C VAL A 28 2.84 7.58 13.45
N GLY A 29 2.53 6.35 13.87
CA GLY A 29 3.03 5.76 15.11
C GLY A 29 4.55 5.63 15.10
N SER A 30 5.12 5.14 14.00
CA SER A 30 6.58 5.02 13.82
C SER A 30 7.29 6.37 13.89
N LEU A 31 6.69 7.42 13.33
CA LEU A 31 7.22 8.78 13.40
C LEU A 31 7.14 9.37 14.81
N ALA A 32 6.04 9.12 15.53
CA ALA A 32 5.80 9.70 16.85
C ALA A 32 6.57 8.99 17.97
N PHE A 33 6.70 7.67 17.89
CA PHE A 33 7.21 6.85 19.00
C PHE A 33 8.47 6.03 18.63
N GLY A 34 8.94 6.09 17.38
CA GLY A 34 10.05 5.26 16.90
C GLY A 34 9.61 3.85 16.51
N ASP A 35 10.46 2.84 16.71
CA ASP A 35 10.11 1.46 16.34
C ASP A 35 8.88 0.97 17.13
N MET A 36 7.76 0.81 16.42
CA MET A 36 6.47 0.48 17.00
C MET A 36 6.15 -0.99 16.71
N MET A 37 6.22 -1.83 17.75
CA MET A 37 5.82 -3.24 17.68
C MET A 37 6.57 -4.08 16.61
N GLY A 38 7.78 -3.67 16.21
CA GLY A 38 8.57 -4.34 15.17
C GLY A 38 7.97 -4.21 13.77
N LEU A 39 7.02 -3.30 13.57
CA LEU A 39 6.42 -3.01 12.27
C LEU A 39 7.16 -1.82 11.63
N ASP A 40 8.20 -2.13 10.85
CA ASP A 40 8.96 -1.12 10.10
C ASP A 40 8.26 -0.74 8.78
N VAL A 41 7.17 0.00 8.88
CA VAL A 41 6.39 0.41 7.70
C VAL A 41 7.20 1.36 6.81
N ILE A 42 7.96 2.28 7.42
CA ILE A 42 8.74 3.30 6.70
C ILE A 42 9.90 2.64 5.95
N GLY A 43 10.63 1.71 6.58
CA GLY A 43 11.72 0.99 5.94
C GLY A 43 11.21 0.11 4.80
N ASN A 44 10.07 -0.56 4.96
CA ASN A 44 9.45 -1.33 3.88
C ASN A 44 9.09 -0.45 2.66
N ILE A 45 8.51 0.74 2.88
CA ILE A 45 8.21 1.68 1.80
C ILE A 45 9.50 2.19 1.16
N THR A 46 10.50 2.54 1.96
CA THR A 46 11.78 3.08 1.48
C THR A 46 12.52 2.05 0.64
N SER A 47 12.60 0.79 1.09
CA SER A 47 13.18 -0.33 0.35
C SER A 47 12.48 -0.58 -0.98
N LEU A 48 11.15 -0.48 -1.00
CA LEU A 48 10.37 -0.58 -2.24
C LEU A 48 10.75 0.58 -3.19
N VAL A 49 10.77 1.83 -2.70
CA VAL A 49 11.16 2.99 -3.51
C VAL A 49 12.58 2.86 -4.05
N GLU A 50 13.54 2.42 -3.24
CA GLU A 50 14.93 2.17 -3.67
C GLU A 50 15.01 1.09 -4.75
N THR A 51 14.22 0.01 -4.62
CA THR A 51 14.14 -1.05 -5.63
C THR A 51 13.60 -0.52 -6.96
N LEU A 52 12.54 0.30 -6.93
CA LEU A 52 12.03 0.92 -8.14
C LEU A 52 13.03 1.92 -8.72
N ALA A 53 13.67 2.76 -7.90
CA ALA A 53 14.62 3.78 -8.37
C ALA A 53 15.89 3.15 -8.98
N SER A 54 16.41 2.08 -8.38
CA SER A 54 17.60 1.37 -8.87
C SER A 54 17.36 0.55 -10.15
N SER A 55 16.09 0.21 -10.45
CA SER A 55 15.70 -0.54 -11.65
C SER A 55 15.66 0.30 -12.94
N GLY A 56 15.96 1.60 -12.86
CA GLY A 56 15.97 2.50 -14.02
C GLY A 56 14.61 2.56 -14.74
N VAL A 57 14.60 2.42 -16.06
CA VAL A 57 13.38 2.52 -16.89
C VAL A 57 12.34 1.47 -16.51
N VAL A 58 12.75 0.26 -16.12
CA VAL A 58 11.83 -0.82 -15.71
C VAL A 58 11.09 -0.42 -14.45
N GLY A 59 11.77 0.19 -13.49
CA GLY A 59 11.13 0.71 -12.27
C GLY A 59 10.05 1.74 -12.57
N LEU A 60 10.31 2.66 -13.51
CA LEU A 60 9.32 3.66 -13.92
C LEU A 60 8.10 3.03 -14.62
N LEU A 61 8.30 1.97 -15.41
CA LEU A 61 7.19 1.23 -16.03
C LEU A 61 6.35 0.51 -14.97
N VAL A 62 6.99 -0.13 -14.00
CA VAL A 62 6.28 -0.78 -12.88
C VAL A 62 5.49 0.27 -12.09
N LEU A 63 6.08 1.43 -11.80
CA LEU A 63 5.38 2.52 -11.13
C LEU A 63 4.14 2.98 -11.90
N ALA A 64 4.25 3.14 -13.24
CA ALA A 64 3.13 3.52 -14.09
C ALA A 64 2.00 2.47 -14.09
N VAL A 65 2.35 1.18 -14.11
CA VAL A 65 1.38 0.08 -14.01
C VAL A 65 0.70 0.08 -12.64
N LEU A 66 1.46 0.18 -11.56
CA LEU A 66 0.92 0.23 -10.19
C LEU A 66 -0.01 1.43 -10.01
N TYR A 67 0.39 2.61 -10.49
CA TYR A 67 -0.44 3.82 -10.44
C TYR A 67 -1.74 3.63 -11.23
N SER A 68 -1.67 3.06 -12.44
CA SER A 68 -2.88 2.76 -13.22
C SER A 68 -3.81 1.75 -12.55
N LEU A 69 -3.31 0.85 -11.70
CA LEU A 69 -4.13 -0.13 -10.99
C LEU A 69 -4.84 0.47 -9.78
N VAL A 70 -4.17 1.36 -9.05
CA VAL A 70 -4.75 2.03 -7.86
C VAL A 70 -5.76 3.09 -8.26
N ASN A 71 -5.53 3.79 -9.37
CA ASN A 71 -6.36 4.91 -9.83
C ASN A 71 -7.46 4.49 -10.83
N ARG A 72 -7.78 3.20 -10.92
CA ARG A 72 -8.86 2.61 -11.73
C ARG A 72 -10.08 2.31 -10.87
#